data_AF-A0A6S7K3G7-F1
#
_entry.id   AF-A0A6S7K3G7-F1
#
_cell.length_a   1.000
_cell.length_b   1.000
_cell.length_c   1.000
_cell.angle_alpha   90.00
_cell.angle_beta   90.00
_cell.angle_gamma   90.00
#
_symmetry.space_group_name_H-M   'P 1'
#
loop_
_entity.id
_entity.type
_entity.pdbx_description
1 polymer ?
#
loop_
_entity_poly.entity_id
_entity_poly.type
_entity_poly.pdbx_seq_one_letter_code
_entity_poly.pdbx_strand_id
1 'polypeptide(L)'
;MNLFNTENFSDFAFKWYMDRGKRSKLMSQPTTQHENLSKFLSSHDHLKWLHDIERQSFYQAFDTLKDLAGKEALYLERKKTLLSLAKLALLASDESDEDETIQILEDITNEQTLITHQETIPVEVLQSVSVDPVEMPPLSPEQLIELYISDVNRDRDESDFKKALDVLHIAYTDETLRDQYEALRLRIWSQAILVDDWANVQADDPILVARNTVFFKTVEIALHEGFDLALYMPSLESFLNCEELKTAGLTENPSFQFLLRAGYEQILRTQSDMDVEI
;
A
#
# COMPACT_ATOMS: atom_id res chain seq x y z
N MET A 1 16.94 -56.55 13.73
CA MET A 1 16.71 -55.65 14.87
C MET A 1 16.60 -54.22 14.37
N ASN A 2 15.46 -53.84 13.78
CA ASN A 2 15.06 -52.45 13.49
C ASN A 2 13.56 -52.39 13.78
N LEU A 3 13.19 -52.46 15.06
CA LEU A 3 11.81 -52.78 15.50
C LEU A 3 11.10 -51.64 16.23
N PHE A 4 11.63 -50.42 16.12
CA PHE A 4 10.85 -49.22 16.39
C PHE A 4 11.07 -48.26 15.23
N ASN A 5 9.99 -47.97 14.52
CA ASN A 5 9.94 -47.07 13.38
C ASN A 5 10.39 -45.68 13.85
N THR A 6 11.65 -45.33 13.65
CA THR A 6 12.27 -44.11 14.19
C THR A 6 11.57 -42.85 13.70
N GLU A 7 10.95 -42.89 12.51
CA GLU A 7 10.14 -41.81 11.94
C GLU A 7 8.91 -41.50 12.79
N ASN A 8 8.13 -42.51 13.19
CA ASN A 8 6.92 -42.32 14.01
C ASN A 8 7.25 -41.82 15.44
N PHE A 9 8.42 -42.17 15.97
CA PHE A 9 8.85 -41.71 17.30
C PHE A 9 9.27 -40.23 17.28
N SER A 10 9.98 -39.79 16.23
CA SER A 10 10.32 -38.37 16.07
C SER A 10 9.07 -37.51 15.96
N ASP A 11 8.07 -37.94 15.18
CA ASP A 11 6.82 -37.19 15.02
C ASP A 11 6.05 -37.07 16.35
N PHE A 12 5.99 -38.13 17.14
CA PHE A 12 5.37 -38.09 18.47
C PHE A 12 6.14 -37.18 19.43
N ALA A 13 7.47 -37.21 19.41
CA ALA A 13 8.30 -36.34 20.24
C ALA A 13 8.14 -34.87 19.85
N PHE A 14 8.12 -34.56 18.54
CA PHE A 14 7.90 -33.20 18.03
C PHE A 14 6.52 -32.68 18.40
N LYS A 15 5.48 -33.51 18.24
CA LYS A 15 4.13 -33.18 18.68
C LYS A 15 4.07 -32.92 20.19
N TRP A 16 4.73 -33.75 21.00
CA TRP A 16 4.80 -33.54 22.45
C TRP A 16 5.53 -32.24 22.83
N TYR A 17 6.62 -31.89 22.14
CA TYR A 17 7.33 -30.63 22.35
C TYR A 17 6.45 -29.41 21.98
N MET A 18 5.67 -29.53 20.90
CA MET A 18 4.70 -28.53 20.49
C MET A 18 3.58 -28.35 21.52
N ASP A 19 2.95 -29.45 21.96
CA ASP A 19 1.85 -29.45 22.93
C ASP A 19 2.29 -28.92 24.31
N ARG A 20 3.57 -29.06 24.67
CA ARG A 20 4.15 -28.54 25.91
C ARG A 20 4.74 -27.14 25.79
N GLY A 21 4.63 -26.49 24.63
CA GLY A 21 5.18 -25.16 24.37
C GLY A 21 6.72 -25.08 24.39
N LYS A 22 7.41 -26.22 24.30
CA LYS A 22 8.87 -26.32 24.37
C LYS A 22 9.53 -26.12 23.00
N ARG A 23 9.16 -25.02 22.32
CA ARG A 23 9.59 -24.70 20.94
C ARG A 23 11.11 -24.52 20.85
N SER A 24 11.75 -23.91 21.84
CA SER A 24 13.21 -23.75 21.88
C SER A 24 13.97 -25.08 21.84
N LYS A 25 13.42 -26.12 22.49
CA LYS A 25 14.00 -27.47 22.47
C LYS A 25 13.70 -28.23 21.18
N LEU A 26 12.65 -27.84 20.46
CA LEU A 26 12.33 -28.39 19.14
C LEU A 26 13.33 -27.88 18.09
N MET A 27 13.75 -26.62 18.21
CA MET A 27 14.75 -26.03 17.30
C MET A 27 16.15 -26.57 17.59
N SER A 28 16.52 -26.73 18.87
CA SER A 28 17.86 -27.23 19.27
C SER A 28 18.10 -28.73 19.02
N GLN A 29 17.39 -29.37 18.09
CA GLN A 29 17.55 -30.79 17.82
C GLN A 29 18.85 -31.08 17.06
N PRO A 30 19.47 -32.25 17.28
CA PRO A 30 20.69 -32.62 16.57
C PRO A 30 20.48 -32.65 15.05
N THR A 31 21.53 -32.34 14.28
CA THR A 31 21.53 -32.31 12.81
C THR A 31 21.02 -33.60 12.16
N THR A 32 21.13 -34.74 12.84
CA THR A 32 20.61 -36.04 12.37
C THR A 32 19.08 -36.11 12.32
N GLN A 33 18.36 -35.21 12.99
CA GLN A 33 16.90 -35.18 13.04
C GLN A 33 16.30 -34.03 12.21
N HIS A 34 17.13 -33.18 11.59
CA HIS A 34 16.69 -32.01 10.81
C HIS A 34 15.82 -32.39 9.60
N GLU A 35 16.07 -33.52 8.96
CA GLU A 35 15.22 -33.99 7.85
C GLU A 35 13.82 -34.39 8.32
N ASN A 36 13.72 -35.12 9.44
CA ASN A 36 12.44 -35.50 10.03
C ASN A 36 11.71 -34.29 10.60
N LEU A 37 12.44 -33.35 11.19
CA LEU A 37 11.89 -32.09 11.67
C LEU A 37 11.38 -31.23 10.51
N SER A 38 12.09 -31.15 9.39
CA SER A 38 11.64 -30.45 8.19
C SER A 38 10.34 -31.04 7.63
N LYS A 39 10.23 -32.38 7.57
CA LYS A 39 8.98 -33.06 7.16
C LYS A 39 7.84 -32.75 8.11
N PHE A 40 8.08 -32.78 9.42
CA PHE A 40 7.09 -32.44 10.44
C PHE A 40 6.66 -30.96 10.36
N LEU A 41 7.61 -30.04 10.17
CA LEU A 41 7.37 -28.60 10.08
C LEU A 41 6.73 -28.17 8.76
N SER A 42 6.70 -29.01 7.73
CA SER A 42 5.99 -28.73 6.47
C SER A 42 4.49 -28.47 6.67
N SER A 43 3.90 -28.99 7.75
CA SER A 43 2.50 -28.73 8.14
C SER A 43 2.34 -27.52 9.08
N HIS A 44 3.45 -26.84 9.40
CA HIS A 44 3.54 -25.79 10.40
C HIS A 44 4.35 -24.59 9.88
N ASP A 45 3.81 -23.89 8.88
CA ASP A 45 4.41 -22.72 8.23
C ASP A 45 5.00 -21.71 9.22
N HIS A 46 4.26 -21.41 10.31
CA HIS A 46 4.65 -20.47 11.36
C HIS A 46 5.97 -20.78 12.11
N LEU A 47 6.48 -22.02 12.02
CA LEU A 47 7.75 -22.44 12.62
C LEU A 47 8.78 -22.91 11.59
N LYS A 48 8.33 -23.21 10.36
CA LYS A 48 9.19 -23.70 9.27
C LYS A 48 10.31 -22.69 8.96
N TRP A 49 9.99 -21.40 8.82
CA TRP A 49 10.98 -20.36 8.52
C TRP A 49 12.11 -20.25 9.56
N LEU A 50 11.83 -20.51 10.86
CA LEU A 50 12.85 -20.50 11.91
C LEU A 50 13.88 -21.62 11.70
N HIS A 51 13.41 -22.77 11.24
CA HIS A 51 14.27 -23.93 10.99
C HIS A 51 15.09 -23.73 9.73
N ASP A 52 14.51 -23.08 8.72
CA ASP A 52 15.20 -22.75 7.47
C ASP A 52 16.32 -21.72 7.73
N ILE A 53 16.11 -20.75 8.62
CA ILE A 53 17.17 -19.83 9.09
C ILE A 53 18.29 -20.59 9.82
N GLU A 54 17.96 -21.52 10.72
CA GLU A 54 18.97 -22.32 11.44
C GLU A 54 19.83 -23.15 10.48
N ARG A 55 19.25 -23.57 9.35
CA ARG A 55 19.93 -24.30 8.27
C ARG A 55 20.62 -23.41 7.23
N GLN A 56 20.68 -22.10 7.46
CA GLN A 56 21.21 -21.11 6.51
C GLN A 56 20.51 -21.14 5.13
N SER A 57 19.29 -21.67 5.08
CA SER A 57 18.47 -21.74 3.88
C SER A 57 17.59 -20.49 3.79
N PHE A 58 18.23 -19.32 3.62
CA PHE A 58 17.57 -18.03 3.75
C PHE A 58 16.45 -17.78 2.73
N TYR A 59 16.60 -18.26 1.50
CA TYR A 59 15.55 -18.15 0.49
C TYR A 59 14.29 -18.93 0.86
N GLN A 60 14.42 -20.15 1.41
CA GLN A 60 13.28 -20.94 1.87
C GLN A 60 12.57 -20.30 3.08
N ALA A 61 13.35 -19.64 3.93
CA ALA A 61 12.81 -18.83 5.02
C ALA A 61 12.05 -17.61 4.48
N PHE A 62 12.61 -16.92 3.48
CA PHE A 62 11.97 -15.81 2.78
C PHE A 62 10.62 -16.23 2.19
N ASP A 63 10.58 -17.30 1.40
CA ASP A 63 9.37 -17.81 0.74
C ASP A 63 8.26 -18.10 1.78
N THR A 64 8.62 -18.81 2.85
CA THR A 64 7.70 -19.10 3.95
C THR A 64 7.23 -17.83 4.68
N LEU A 65 8.12 -16.85 4.89
CA LEU A 65 7.77 -15.58 5.54
C LEU A 65 6.87 -14.70 4.67
N LYS A 66 7.12 -14.65 3.36
CA LYS A 66 6.28 -13.93 2.38
C LYS A 66 4.87 -14.53 2.35
N ASP A 67 4.77 -15.86 2.32
CA ASP A 67 3.49 -16.57 2.40
C ASP A 67 2.72 -16.28 3.69
N LEU A 68 3.42 -16.27 4.83
CA LEU A 68 2.81 -15.94 6.12
C LEU A 68 2.35 -14.47 6.17
N ALA A 69 3.12 -13.54 5.59
CA ALA A 69 2.74 -12.14 5.50
C ALA A 69 1.50 -11.94 4.61
N GLY A 70 1.40 -12.65 3.49
CA GLY A 70 0.24 -12.61 2.60
C GLY A 70 -1.04 -13.17 3.24
N LYS A 71 -0.91 -14.13 4.16
CA LYS A 71 -2.03 -14.72 4.93
C LYS A 71 -2.41 -13.91 6.18
N GLU A 72 -1.60 -12.94 6.59
CA GLU A 72 -1.84 -12.16 7.80
C GLU A 72 -2.89 -11.08 7.54
N ALA A 73 -4.06 -11.25 8.16
CA ALA A 73 -5.22 -10.36 8.02
C ALA A 73 -5.73 -9.81 9.36
N LEU A 74 -5.10 -10.17 10.49
CA LEU A 74 -5.58 -9.81 11.81
C LEU A 74 -4.80 -8.65 12.42
N TYR A 75 -3.48 -8.64 12.25
CA TYR A 75 -2.63 -7.64 12.91
C TYR A 75 -1.64 -6.99 11.94
N LEU A 76 -1.76 -5.67 11.75
CA LEU A 76 -0.86 -4.88 10.92
C LEU A 76 0.60 -5.01 11.36
N GLU A 77 0.87 -4.87 12.67
CA GLU A 77 2.24 -4.96 13.22
C GLU A 77 2.90 -6.32 12.92
N ARG A 78 2.09 -7.39 12.96
CA ARG A 78 2.57 -8.73 12.64
C ARG A 78 2.89 -8.86 11.16
N LYS A 79 2.03 -8.35 10.27
CA LYS A 79 2.29 -8.32 8.83
C LYS A 79 3.58 -7.55 8.52
N LYS A 80 3.75 -6.37 9.13
CA LYS A 80 4.98 -5.56 9.03
C LYS A 80 6.22 -6.34 9.43
N THR A 81 6.17 -6.98 10.60
CA THR A 81 7.29 -7.79 11.11
C THR A 81 7.64 -8.95 10.17
N LEU A 82 6.63 -9.66 9.66
CA LEU A 82 6.83 -10.76 8.72
C LEU A 82 7.47 -10.27 7.41
N LEU A 83 7.01 -9.17 6.83
CA LEU A 83 7.59 -8.57 5.62
C LEU A 83 9.02 -8.07 5.85
N SER A 84 9.30 -7.44 7.00
CA SER A 84 10.66 -7.01 7.34
C SER A 84 11.62 -8.20 7.48
N LEU A 85 11.17 -9.29 8.13
CA LEU A 85 11.96 -10.52 8.22
C LEU A 85 12.14 -11.17 6.85
N ALA A 86 11.10 -11.20 6.01
CA ALA A 86 11.17 -11.72 4.64
C ALA A 86 12.21 -10.94 3.82
N LYS A 87 12.17 -9.60 3.86
CA LYS A 87 13.14 -8.73 3.20
C LYS A 87 14.58 -9.00 3.65
N LEU A 88 14.80 -9.14 4.95
CA LEU A 88 16.13 -9.46 5.50
C LEU A 88 16.61 -10.86 5.10
N ALA A 89 15.71 -11.84 5.06
CA ALA A 89 16.03 -13.20 4.62
C ALA A 89 16.41 -13.22 3.13
N LEU A 90 15.68 -12.50 2.28
CA LEU A 90 16.00 -12.37 0.86
C LEU A 90 17.33 -11.63 0.62
N LEU A 91 17.61 -10.57 1.38
CA LEU A 91 18.89 -9.87 1.30
C LEU A 91 20.08 -10.71 1.80
N ALA A 92 19.82 -11.70 2.66
CA ALA A 92 20.82 -12.62 3.17
C ALA A 92 20.97 -13.89 2.33
N SER A 93 20.06 -14.15 1.38
CA SER A 93 20.22 -15.26 0.44
C SER A 93 21.19 -14.89 -0.68
N ASP A 94 22.10 -15.81 -0.97
CA ASP A 94 22.99 -15.73 -2.13
C ASP A 94 22.24 -16.18 -3.41
N GLU A 95 21.20 -15.45 -3.80
CA GLU A 95 20.43 -15.70 -5.02
C GLU A 95 21.26 -15.27 -6.25
N SER A 96 21.24 -16.08 -7.32
CA SER A 96 22.04 -15.81 -8.52
C SER A 96 21.39 -14.87 -9.54
N ASP A 97 20.08 -14.61 -9.41
CA ASP A 97 19.32 -13.74 -10.31
C ASP A 97 19.04 -12.39 -9.63
N GLU A 98 19.88 -11.40 -9.97
CA GLU A 98 19.79 -10.05 -9.41
C GLU A 98 18.50 -9.34 -9.83
N ASP A 99 18.03 -9.54 -11.07
CA ASP A 99 16.86 -8.85 -11.61
C ASP A 99 15.57 -9.34 -10.95
N GLU A 100 15.41 -10.66 -10.79
CA GLU A 100 14.26 -11.24 -10.08
C GLU A 100 14.25 -10.81 -8.60
N THR A 101 15.44 -10.78 -7.97
CA THR A 101 15.58 -10.35 -6.58
C THR A 101 15.18 -8.88 -6.40
N ILE A 102 15.57 -8.01 -7.34
CA ILE A 102 15.21 -6.57 -7.32
C ILE A 102 13.69 -6.41 -7.42
N GLN A 103 13.03 -7.10 -8.34
CA GLN A 103 11.57 -7.01 -8.48
C GLN A 103 10.84 -7.45 -7.21
N ILE A 104 11.26 -8.59 -6.63
CA ILE A 104 10.66 -9.08 -5.38
C ILE A 104 10.89 -8.09 -4.23
N LEU A 105 12.08 -7.48 -4.16
CA LEU A 105 12.37 -6.46 -3.14
C LEU A 105 11.52 -5.21 -3.32
N GLU A 106 11.24 -4.81 -4.55
CA GLU A 106 10.35 -3.70 -4.87
C GLU A 106 8.92 -4.01 -4.39
N ASP A 107 8.39 -5.20 -4.71
CA ASP A 107 7.06 -5.63 -4.25
C ASP A 107 6.93 -5.60 -2.72
N ILE A 108 7.91 -6.13 -2.00
CA ILE A 108 7.92 -6.10 -0.52
C ILE A 108 8.00 -4.66 0.00
N THR A 109 8.79 -3.82 -0.68
CA THR A 109 8.94 -2.41 -0.30
C THR A 109 7.63 -1.65 -0.54
N ASN A 110 6.92 -1.94 -1.63
CA ASN A 110 5.59 -1.39 -1.92
C ASN A 110 4.58 -1.78 -0.84
N GLU A 111 4.53 -3.06 -0.44
CA GLU A 111 3.69 -3.50 0.68
C GLU A 111 4.06 -2.80 2.01
N GLN A 112 5.34 -2.60 2.30
CA GLN A 112 5.80 -1.87 3.49
C GLN A 112 5.41 -0.38 3.45
N THR A 113 5.44 0.24 2.26
CA THR A 113 5.00 1.62 2.07
C THR A 113 3.49 1.75 2.33
N LEU A 114 2.67 0.79 1.84
CA LEU A 114 1.23 0.75 2.15
C LEU A 114 0.97 0.61 3.66
N ILE A 115 1.73 -0.22 4.35
CA ILE A 115 1.66 -0.33 5.82
C ILE A 115 2.02 1.01 6.47
N THR A 116 3.05 1.69 5.98
CA THR A 116 3.44 3.01 6.49
C THR A 116 2.32 4.03 6.31
N HIS A 117 1.66 4.06 5.15
CA HIS A 117 0.48 4.90 4.94
C HIS A 117 -0.60 4.62 5.98
N GLN A 118 -0.91 3.34 6.26
CA GLN A 118 -1.88 2.96 7.28
C GLN A 118 -1.47 3.44 8.70
N GLU A 119 -0.19 3.34 9.05
CA GLU A 119 0.33 3.81 10.34
C GLU A 119 0.27 5.34 10.49
N THR A 120 0.32 6.09 9.39
CA THR A 120 0.24 7.56 9.41
C THR A 120 -1.19 8.12 9.47
N ILE A 121 -2.22 7.28 9.46
CA ILE A 121 -3.61 7.74 9.51
C ILE A 121 -3.89 8.37 10.88
N PRO A 122 -4.48 9.58 10.94
CA PRO A 122 -4.85 10.21 12.19
C PRO A 122 -5.80 9.34 13.03
N VAL A 123 -5.57 9.31 14.34
CA VAL A 123 -6.36 8.48 15.27
C VAL A 123 -7.83 8.88 15.26
N GLU A 124 -8.13 10.15 15.01
CA GLU A 124 -9.47 10.71 14.88
C GLU A 124 -10.24 10.07 13.71
N VAL A 125 -9.55 9.81 12.59
CA VAL A 125 -10.10 9.14 11.41
C VAL A 125 -10.30 7.64 11.68
N LEU A 126 -9.40 7.00 12.43
CA LEU A 126 -9.57 5.59 12.80
C LEU A 126 -10.73 5.38 13.79
N GLN A 127 -10.89 6.28 14.76
CA GLN A 127 -11.96 6.22 15.75
C GLN A 127 -13.35 6.41 15.13
N SER A 128 -13.48 7.27 14.11
CA SER A 128 -14.76 7.48 13.43
C SER A 128 -15.21 6.26 12.63
N VAL A 129 -14.28 5.39 12.23
CA VAL A 129 -14.55 4.09 11.58
C VAL A 129 -14.59 2.92 12.58
N SER A 130 -14.49 3.21 13.88
CA SER A 130 -14.49 2.20 14.96
C SER A 130 -13.36 1.17 14.85
N VAL A 131 -12.20 1.57 14.33
CA VAL A 131 -10.98 0.76 14.27
C VAL A 131 -10.11 1.06 15.49
N ASP A 132 -9.69 0.02 16.22
CA ASP A 132 -8.73 0.16 17.31
C ASP A 132 -7.33 0.41 16.72
N PRO A 133 -6.63 1.51 17.08
CA PRO A 133 -5.28 1.79 16.59
C PRO A 133 -4.23 0.73 16.99
N VAL A 134 -4.47 -0.02 18.06
CA VAL A 134 -3.52 -1.02 18.58
C VAL A 134 -3.73 -2.39 17.93
N GLU A 135 -4.98 -2.80 17.76
CA GLU A 135 -5.34 -4.09 17.15
C GLU A 135 -5.95 -3.90 15.75
N MET A 136 -5.31 -3.06 14.93
CA MET A 136 -5.82 -2.80 13.58
C MET A 136 -5.46 -3.92 12.59
N PRO A 137 -6.43 -4.43 11.82
CA PRO A 137 -6.14 -5.34 10.72
C PRO A 137 -5.45 -4.58 9.57
N PRO A 138 -4.64 -5.26 8.73
CA PRO A 138 -4.16 -4.69 7.48
C PRO A 138 -5.34 -4.28 6.59
N LEU A 139 -5.35 -3.03 6.14
CA LEU A 139 -6.38 -2.48 5.26
C LEU A 139 -6.00 -2.71 3.79
N SER A 140 -7.00 -2.84 2.93
CA SER A 140 -6.78 -2.88 1.49
C SER A 140 -6.45 -1.48 0.94
N PRO A 141 -5.78 -1.38 -0.22
CA PRO A 141 -5.51 -0.10 -0.87
C PRO A 141 -6.77 0.74 -1.09
N GLU A 142 -7.89 0.12 -1.49
CA GLU A 142 -9.18 0.79 -1.66
C GLU A 142 -9.68 1.41 -0.35
N GLN A 143 -9.54 0.68 0.76
CA GLN A 143 -9.95 1.16 2.08
C GLN A 143 -9.07 2.33 2.53
N LEU A 144 -7.76 2.26 2.29
CA LEU A 144 -6.84 3.36 2.59
C LEU A 144 -7.19 4.61 1.78
N ILE A 145 -7.42 4.47 0.48
CA ILE A 145 -7.84 5.58 -0.39
C ILE A 145 -9.13 6.21 0.13
N GLU A 146 -10.15 5.40 0.45
CA GLU A 146 -11.44 5.91 0.95
C GLU A 146 -11.30 6.62 2.30
N LEU A 147 -10.43 6.15 3.20
CA LEU A 147 -10.15 6.83 4.47
C LEU A 147 -9.52 8.22 4.27
N TYR A 148 -8.65 8.38 3.27
CA TYR A 148 -8.04 9.67 2.96
C TYR A 148 -9.02 10.66 2.33
N ILE A 149 -9.86 10.22 1.39
CA ILE A 149 -10.68 11.12 0.57
C ILE A 149 -12.10 11.37 1.10
N SER A 150 -12.62 10.52 1.98
CA SER A 150 -14.01 10.60 2.44
C SER A 150 -14.26 11.70 3.48
N ASP A 151 -15.53 12.03 3.72
CA ASP A 151 -16.01 12.97 4.76
C ASP A 151 -15.75 12.52 6.19
N VAL A 152 -15.25 11.30 6.35
CA VAL A 152 -14.72 10.79 7.61
C VAL A 152 -13.49 11.60 8.04
N ASN A 153 -12.63 11.96 7.07
CA ASN A 153 -11.51 12.88 7.27
C ASN A 153 -11.99 14.32 7.01
N ARG A 154 -12.47 14.98 8.08
CA ARG A 154 -13.09 16.31 8.00
C ARG A 154 -12.12 17.43 7.64
N ASP A 155 -10.86 17.28 8.04
CA ASP A 155 -9.81 18.28 7.85
C ASP A 155 -8.85 17.87 6.71
N ARG A 156 -9.35 17.07 5.74
CA ARG A 156 -8.56 16.58 4.60
C ARG A 156 -7.98 17.74 3.80
N ASP A 157 -6.69 17.66 3.53
CA ASP A 157 -5.92 18.67 2.82
C ASP A 157 -5.21 18.08 1.58
N GLU A 158 -4.43 18.91 0.89
CA GLU A 158 -3.64 18.51 -0.28
C GLU A 158 -2.70 17.32 -0.03
N SER A 159 -2.23 17.13 1.21
CA SER A 159 -1.33 16.05 1.57
C SER A 159 -2.05 14.70 1.65
N ASP A 160 -3.31 14.69 2.08
CA ASP A 160 -4.12 13.47 2.17
C ASP A 160 -4.52 12.97 0.79
N PHE A 161 -4.88 13.87 -0.14
CA PHE A 161 -5.12 13.50 -1.54
C PHE A 161 -3.85 13.01 -2.22
N LYS A 162 -2.69 13.61 -1.93
CA LYS A 162 -1.41 13.10 -2.41
C LYS A 162 -1.12 11.68 -1.91
N LYS A 163 -1.31 11.40 -0.62
CA LYS A 163 -1.16 10.04 -0.06
C LYS A 163 -2.12 9.06 -0.72
N ALA A 164 -3.36 9.45 -1.01
CA ALA A 164 -4.31 8.60 -1.71
C ALA A 164 -3.84 8.24 -3.13
N LEU A 165 -3.27 9.21 -3.86
CA LEU A 165 -2.67 8.99 -5.18
C LEU A 165 -1.41 8.12 -5.10
N ASP A 166 -0.60 8.27 -4.06
CA ASP A 166 0.58 7.41 -3.84
C ASP A 166 0.17 5.96 -3.59
N VAL A 167 -0.82 5.72 -2.73
CA VAL A 167 -1.40 4.40 -2.51
C VAL A 167 -1.93 3.81 -3.82
N LEU A 168 -2.63 4.61 -4.63
CA LEU A 168 -3.13 4.20 -5.93
C LEU A 168 -2.00 3.78 -6.89
N HIS A 169 -0.92 4.55 -6.98
CA HIS A 169 0.18 4.25 -7.89
C HIS A 169 0.98 3.02 -7.46
N ILE A 170 1.14 2.82 -6.15
CA ILE A 170 1.88 1.69 -5.58
C ILE A 170 1.09 0.37 -5.69
N ALA A 171 -0.24 0.42 -5.48
CA ALA A 171 -1.05 -0.79 -5.39
C ALA A 171 -1.56 -1.32 -6.74
N TYR A 172 -1.64 -0.47 -7.76
CA TYR A 172 -2.27 -0.81 -9.05
C TYR A 172 -1.27 -0.71 -10.21
N THR A 173 -0.17 -1.46 -10.09
CA THR A 173 0.85 -1.57 -11.14
C THR A 173 0.46 -2.57 -12.24
N ASP A 174 -0.50 -3.45 -11.97
CA ASP A 174 -0.98 -4.47 -12.92
C ASP A 174 -1.92 -3.87 -13.97
N GLU A 175 -1.59 -4.04 -15.25
CA GLU A 175 -2.37 -3.60 -16.40
C GLU A 175 -3.80 -4.17 -16.39
N THR A 176 -4.02 -5.34 -15.78
CA THR A 176 -5.37 -5.93 -15.63
C THR A 176 -6.29 -5.11 -14.73
N LEU A 177 -5.73 -4.28 -13.86
CA LEU A 177 -6.46 -3.40 -12.94
C LEU A 177 -6.61 -1.98 -13.46
N ARG A 178 -6.22 -1.71 -14.72
CA ARG A 178 -6.21 -0.36 -15.31
C ARG A 178 -7.55 0.35 -15.23
N ASP A 179 -8.65 -0.33 -15.47
CA ASP A 179 -10.00 0.28 -15.38
C ASP A 179 -10.33 0.71 -13.95
N GLN A 180 -9.90 -0.08 -12.95
CA GLN A 180 -10.08 0.26 -11.53
C GLN A 180 -9.18 1.42 -11.14
N TYR A 181 -7.94 1.42 -11.59
CA TYR A 181 -6.99 2.51 -11.42
C TYR A 181 -7.58 3.82 -11.94
N GLU A 182 -8.09 3.83 -13.17
CA GLU A 182 -8.69 5.01 -13.79
C GLU A 182 -9.93 5.51 -13.06
N ALA A 183 -10.79 4.61 -12.61
CA ALA A 183 -11.98 4.96 -11.83
C ALA A 183 -11.62 5.59 -10.47
N LEU A 184 -10.68 4.99 -9.73
CA LEU A 184 -10.20 5.51 -8.46
C LEU A 184 -9.45 6.83 -8.63
N ARG A 185 -8.63 6.95 -9.68
CA ARG A 185 -7.93 8.19 -10.04
C ARG A 185 -8.93 9.34 -10.23
N LEU A 186 -9.95 9.11 -11.05
CA LEU A 186 -10.99 10.13 -11.28
C LEU A 186 -11.73 10.48 -9.99
N ARG A 187 -12.03 9.48 -9.14
CA ARG A 187 -12.70 9.68 -7.85
C ARG A 187 -11.86 10.52 -6.89
N ILE A 188 -10.58 10.18 -6.68
CA ILE A 188 -9.67 10.91 -5.77
C ILE A 188 -9.63 12.39 -6.17
N TRP A 189 -9.40 12.68 -7.44
CA TRP A 189 -9.35 14.06 -7.92
C TRP A 189 -10.71 14.77 -7.87
N SER A 190 -11.82 14.06 -8.13
CA SER A 190 -13.17 14.62 -8.01
C SER A 190 -13.46 15.00 -6.56
N GLN A 191 -13.06 14.16 -5.60
CA GLN A 191 -13.19 14.47 -4.18
C GLN A 191 -12.31 15.66 -3.76
N ALA A 192 -11.11 15.80 -4.31
CA ALA A 192 -10.25 16.97 -4.06
C ALA A 192 -10.91 18.28 -4.53
N ILE A 193 -11.63 18.23 -5.67
CA ILE A 193 -12.43 19.37 -6.15
C ILE A 193 -13.57 19.66 -5.17
N LEU A 194 -14.27 18.64 -4.67
CA LEU A 194 -15.43 18.81 -3.80
C LEU A 194 -15.11 19.34 -2.39
N VAL A 195 -13.83 19.41 -1.99
CA VAL A 195 -13.44 20.01 -0.71
C VAL A 195 -13.73 21.51 -0.67
N ASP A 196 -13.45 22.21 -1.76
CA ASP A 196 -13.54 23.66 -1.82
C ASP A 196 -14.93 24.14 -2.30
N ASP A 197 -15.37 25.28 -1.76
CA ASP A 197 -16.63 25.91 -2.17
C ASP A 197 -16.43 26.80 -3.40
N TRP A 198 -16.52 26.19 -4.58
CA TRP A 198 -16.39 26.86 -5.87
C TRP A 198 -17.52 27.85 -6.18
N ALA A 199 -18.69 27.72 -5.54
CA ALA A 199 -19.82 28.62 -5.79
C ALA A 199 -19.58 30.01 -5.15
N ASN A 200 -18.85 30.04 -4.05
CA ASN A 200 -18.50 31.27 -3.32
C ASN A 200 -17.13 31.85 -3.68
N VAL A 201 -16.48 31.38 -4.75
CA VAL A 201 -15.28 32.01 -5.34
C VAL A 201 -15.70 33.27 -6.12
N GLN A 202 -16.30 34.23 -5.40
CA GLN A 202 -16.56 35.59 -5.88
C GLN A 202 -15.57 36.53 -5.20
N ALA A 203 -14.29 36.35 -5.50
CA ALA A 203 -13.21 37.23 -5.05
C ALA A 203 -12.79 38.20 -6.17
N ASP A 204 -12.14 39.30 -5.78
CA ASP A 204 -11.57 40.27 -6.72
C ASP A 204 -10.51 39.63 -7.65
N ASP A 205 -9.89 38.52 -7.23
CA ASP A 205 -8.99 37.68 -8.03
C ASP A 205 -9.37 36.18 -7.93
N PRO A 206 -10.25 35.68 -8.82
CA PRO A 206 -10.67 34.29 -8.84
C PRO A 206 -9.54 33.29 -9.12
N ILE A 207 -8.48 33.71 -9.82
CA ILE A 207 -7.35 32.83 -10.19
C ILE A 207 -6.48 32.58 -8.96
N LEU A 208 -6.20 33.63 -8.18
CA LEU A 208 -5.43 33.51 -6.94
C LEU A 208 -6.15 32.63 -5.90
N VAL A 209 -7.47 32.77 -5.79
CA VAL A 209 -8.27 31.93 -4.88
C VAL A 209 -8.30 30.49 -5.36
N ALA A 210 -8.49 30.26 -6.66
CA ALA A 210 -8.43 28.92 -7.24
C ALA A 210 -7.09 28.23 -6.95
N ARG A 211 -5.96 28.92 -7.07
CA ARG A 211 -4.65 28.35 -6.77
C ARG A 211 -4.52 27.81 -5.33
N ASN A 212 -5.25 28.37 -4.38
CA ASN A 212 -5.22 27.94 -2.99
C ASN A 212 -6.18 26.79 -2.66
N THR A 213 -6.95 26.29 -3.63
CA THR A 213 -7.83 25.14 -3.43
C THR A 213 -7.03 23.85 -3.30
N VAL A 214 -7.60 22.86 -2.62
CA VAL A 214 -6.98 21.55 -2.39
C VAL A 214 -6.62 20.88 -3.71
N PHE A 215 -7.49 20.97 -4.71
CA PHE A 215 -7.22 20.46 -6.06
C PHE A 215 -5.93 21.05 -6.65
N PHE A 216 -5.82 22.37 -6.75
CA PHE A 216 -4.67 23.01 -7.40
C PHE A 216 -3.38 22.86 -6.60
N LYS A 217 -3.46 22.88 -5.26
CA LYS A 217 -2.30 22.57 -4.42
C LYS A 217 -1.82 21.13 -4.58
N THR A 218 -2.73 20.17 -4.72
CA THR A 218 -2.38 18.76 -4.99
C THR A 218 -1.67 18.65 -6.34
N VAL A 219 -2.10 19.41 -7.35
CA VAL A 219 -1.40 19.52 -8.64
C VAL A 219 -0.02 20.15 -8.48
N GLU A 220 0.11 21.23 -7.71
CA GLU A 220 1.41 21.87 -7.45
C GLU A 220 2.39 20.90 -6.77
N ILE A 221 1.94 20.09 -5.80
CA ILE A 221 2.75 19.04 -5.18
C ILE A 221 3.23 18.03 -6.22
N ALA A 222 2.33 17.52 -7.06
CA ALA A 222 2.67 16.55 -8.10
C ALA A 222 3.66 17.12 -9.13
N LEU A 223 3.50 18.39 -9.51
CA LEU A 223 4.44 19.09 -10.40
C LEU A 223 5.83 19.22 -9.76
N HIS A 224 5.89 19.60 -8.48
CA HIS A 224 7.15 19.75 -7.76
C HIS A 224 7.90 18.42 -7.57
N GLU A 225 7.18 17.31 -7.49
CA GLU A 225 7.75 15.96 -7.44
C GLU A 225 8.13 15.41 -8.82
N GLY A 226 7.87 16.16 -9.90
CA GLY A 226 8.29 15.82 -11.26
C GLY A 226 7.38 14.83 -11.97
N PHE A 227 6.12 14.68 -11.54
CA PHE A 227 5.16 13.84 -12.25
C PHE A 227 4.74 14.47 -13.57
N ASP A 228 4.54 13.63 -14.59
CA ASP A 228 3.85 14.04 -15.80
C ASP A 228 2.35 14.19 -15.51
N LEU A 229 1.90 15.43 -15.35
CA LEU A 229 0.51 15.79 -15.07
C LEU A 229 -0.48 15.34 -16.15
N ALA A 230 -0.04 15.18 -17.41
CA ALA A 230 -0.90 14.66 -18.47
C ALA A 230 -1.27 13.18 -18.24
N LEU A 231 -0.36 12.42 -17.62
CA LEU A 231 -0.56 11.02 -17.23
C LEU A 231 -1.04 10.87 -15.79
N TYR A 232 -0.81 11.87 -14.93
CA TYR A 232 -1.17 11.82 -13.52
C TYR A 232 -2.62 12.28 -13.28
N MET A 233 -3.10 13.27 -14.05
CA MET A 233 -4.45 13.80 -13.92
C MET A 233 -5.42 13.17 -14.94
N PRO A 234 -6.71 13.01 -14.56
CA PRO A 234 -7.76 12.69 -15.53
C PRO A 234 -7.93 13.80 -16.56
N SER A 235 -8.52 13.46 -17.70
CA SER A 235 -8.83 14.45 -18.73
C SER A 235 -9.91 15.44 -18.24
N LEU A 236 -9.87 16.67 -18.77
CA LEU A 236 -10.91 17.67 -18.49
C LEU A 236 -12.32 17.15 -18.82
N GLU A 237 -12.47 16.39 -19.90
CA GLU A 237 -13.75 15.80 -20.29
C GLU A 237 -14.25 14.78 -19.27
N SER A 238 -13.34 14.00 -18.67
CA SER A 238 -13.67 13.05 -17.60
C SER A 238 -14.26 13.76 -16.38
N PHE A 239 -13.69 14.90 -15.98
CA PHE A 239 -14.24 15.72 -14.88
C PHE A 239 -15.61 16.30 -15.20
N LEU A 240 -15.78 16.89 -16.38
CA LEU A 240 -17.07 17.49 -16.78
C LEU A 240 -18.18 16.43 -16.92
N ASN A 241 -17.82 15.18 -17.19
CA ASN A 241 -18.75 14.07 -17.28
C ASN A 241 -18.93 13.29 -15.96
N CYS A 242 -18.15 13.59 -14.92
CA CYS A 242 -18.22 12.92 -13.62
C CYS A 242 -19.57 13.18 -12.93
N GLU A 243 -20.30 12.11 -12.59
CA GLU A 243 -21.62 12.20 -11.94
C GLU A 243 -21.55 12.84 -10.55
N GLU A 244 -20.45 12.64 -9.81
CA GLU A 244 -20.25 13.23 -8.48
C GLU A 244 -20.22 14.77 -8.57
N LEU A 245 -19.47 15.31 -9.54
CA LEU A 245 -19.38 16.75 -9.78
C LEU A 245 -20.67 17.35 -10.37
N LYS A 246 -21.39 16.58 -11.20
CA LYS A 246 -22.72 16.98 -11.71
C LYS A 246 -23.73 17.08 -10.58
N THR A 247 -23.73 16.12 -9.67
CA THR A 247 -24.65 16.10 -8.51
C THR A 247 -24.42 17.29 -7.59
N ALA A 248 -23.17 17.73 -7.45
CA ALA A 248 -22.81 18.95 -6.72
C ALA A 248 -23.17 20.25 -7.46
N GLY A 249 -23.68 20.19 -8.69
CA GLY A 249 -24.01 21.36 -9.51
C GLY A 249 -22.80 22.13 -10.04
N LEU A 250 -21.59 21.60 -9.86
CA LEU A 250 -20.35 22.27 -10.28
C LEU A 250 -20.18 22.28 -11.79
N THR A 251 -20.56 21.21 -12.47
CA THR A 251 -20.43 21.11 -13.93
C THR A 251 -21.33 22.10 -14.66
N GLU A 252 -22.37 22.64 -14.04
CA GLU A 252 -23.23 23.67 -14.63
C GLU A 252 -22.77 25.09 -14.26
N ASN A 253 -21.84 25.23 -13.31
CA ASN A 253 -21.31 26.51 -12.86
C ASN A 253 -20.28 27.07 -13.87
N PRO A 254 -20.56 28.21 -14.54
CA PRO A 254 -19.66 28.78 -15.54
C PRO A 254 -18.31 29.21 -14.96
N SER A 255 -18.29 29.70 -13.72
CA SER A 255 -17.06 30.12 -13.03
C SER A 255 -16.16 28.92 -12.76
N PHE A 256 -16.73 27.81 -12.28
CA PHE A 256 -15.98 26.57 -12.08
C PHE A 256 -15.40 26.04 -13.39
N GLN A 257 -16.21 25.95 -14.45
CA GLN A 257 -15.72 25.50 -15.76
C GLN A 257 -14.59 26.40 -16.30
N PHE A 258 -14.70 27.71 -16.12
CA PHE A 258 -13.67 28.65 -16.52
C PHE A 258 -12.37 28.43 -15.74
N LEU A 259 -12.44 28.37 -14.41
CA LEU A 259 -11.26 28.16 -13.55
C LEU A 259 -10.59 26.82 -13.82
N LEU A 260 -11.37 25.75 -13.99
CA LEU A 260 -10.83 24.43 -14.31
C LEU A 260 -10.12 24.44 -15.66
N ARG A 261 -10.74 25.01 -16.71
CA ARG A 261 -10.12 25.13 -18.04
C ARG A 261 -8.84 25.96 -18.02
N ALA A 262 -8.88 27.13 -17.36
CA ALA A 262 -7.73 28.01 -17.22
C ALA A 262 -6.58 27.33 -16.46
N GLY A 263 -6.92 26.58 -15.40
CA GLY A 263 -5.97 25.78 -14.63
C GLY A 263 -5.28 24.72 -15.49
N TYR A 264 -6.04 23.93 -16.24
CA TYR A 264 -5.49 22.94 -17.18
C TYR A 264 -4.59 23.57 -18.23
N GLU A 265 -4.99 24.71 -18.81
CA GLU A 265 -4.16 25.42 -19.79
C GLU A 265 -2.85 25.90 -19.16
N GLN A 266 -2.89 26.42 -17.94
CA GLN A 266 -1.70 26.88 -17.24
C GLN A 266 -0.77 25.72 -16.89
N ILE A 267 -1.30 24.60 -16.42
CA ILE A 267 -0.56 23.37 -16.15
C ILE A 267 0.20 22.91 -17.41
N LEU A 268 -0.49 22.83 -18.54
CA LEU A 268 0.12 22.42 -19.82
C LEU A 268 1.23 23.37 -20.28
N ARG A 269 1.06 24.68 -20.08
CA ARG A 269 2.10 25.67 -20.37
C ARG A 269 3.32 25.48 -19.47
N THR A 270 3.11 25.32 -18.17
CA THR A 270 4.19 25.15 -17.21
C THR A 270 4.98 23.86 -17.45
N GLN A 271 4.32 22.75 -17.80
CA GLN A 271 5.03 21.54 -18.22
C GLN A 271 5.83 21.75 -19.51
N SER A 272 5.24 22.41 -20.53
CA SER A 272 5.93 22.69 -21.79
C SER A 272 7.16 23.57 -21.59
N ASP A 273 7.10 24.55 -20.68
CA ASP A 273 8.22 25.43 -20.36
C ASP A 273 9.34 24.67 -19.63
N MET A 274 8.99 23.73 -18.73
CA MET A 274 9.94 22.86 -18.06
C MET A 274 10.63 21.89 -19.00
N ASP A 275 9.92 21.35 -20.00
CA ASP A 275 10.48 20.42 -21.00
C ASP A 275 11.48 21.10 -21.97
N VAL A 276 11.42 22.43 -22.09
CA VAL A 276 12.32 23.23 -22.96
C VAL A 276 13.62 23.65 -22.25
N GLU A 277 13.66 23.58 -20.92
CA GLU A 277 14.85 23.93 -20.11
C GLU A 277 15.81 22.76 -19.84
N ILE A 278 15.52 21.56 -20.37
CA ILE A 278 16.36 20.34 -20.28
C ILE A 278 17.13 20.11 -21.59
#